data_AF-A0A7U9SN04-F1
#
_entry.id   AF-A0A7U9SN04-F1
#
_cell.length_a   1.000
_cell.length_b   1.000
_cell.length_c   1.000
_cell.angle_alpha   90.00
_cell.angle_beta   90.00
_cell.angle_gamma   90.00
#
_symmetry.space_group_name_H-M   'P 1'
#
loop_
_entity.id
_entity.type
_entity.pdbx_description
1 polymer ?
#
loop_
_entity_poly.entity_id
_entity_poly.type
_entity_poly.pdbx_seq_one_letter_code
_entity_poly.pdbx_strand_id
1 'polypeptide(L)'
;MFLKQIFLGACGLGFGFLASAGVFTVLVSVGLIPRFAGKMHVAKKVFALEEAVVLGTLCGGFLSVFSEYGNIGGFVLSRSLFGAGTALVWKWVGRMVLAAGGFFAGMFVGCLALAIAEMLDSIPIFSRRIGFRHGLGIAIAAAACGKVAGSLLYFAKGIYMSGM
;
A
#
# COMPACT_ATOMS: atom_id res chain seq x y z
N MET A 1 -9.31 -29.10 -8.84
CA MET A 1 -8.77 -28.38 -7.66
C MET A 1 -7.41 -27.76 -7.96
N PHE A 2 -6.43 -28.52 -8.48
CA PHE A 2 -5.08 -28.02 -8.82
C PHE A 2 -5.05 -26.87 -9.85
N LEU A 3 -5.80 -26.99 -10.96
CA LEU A 3 -5.83 -25.97 -12.01
C LEU A 3 -6.38 -24.61 -11.49
N LYS A 4 -7.35 -24.66 -10.57
CA LYS A 4 -7.88 -23.45 -9.91
C LYS A 4 -6.83 -22.79 -9.02
N GLN A 5 -6.05 -23.57 -8.26
CA GLN A 5 -4.98 -23.04 -7.41
C GLN A 5 -3.84 -22.43 -8.22
N ILE A 6 -3.45 -23.07 -9.33
CA ILE A 6 -2.42 -22.51 -10.24
C ILE A 6 -2.91 -21.20 -10.84
N PHE A 7 -4.16 -21.14 -11.30
CA PHE A 7 -4.74 -19.92 -11.85
C PHE A 7 -4.84 -18.80 -10.80
N LEU A 8 -5.32 -19.11 -9.60
CA LEU A 8 -5.36 -18.16 -8.47
C LEU A 8 -3.96 -17.68 -8.07
N GLY A 9 -2.97 -18.58 -8.07
CA GLY A 9 -1.58 -18.25 -7.80
C GLY A 9 -0.99 -17.33 -8.87
N ALA A 10 -1.23 -17.61 -10.15
CA ALA A 10 -0.78 -16.78 -11.27
C ALA A 10 -1.43 -15.38 -11.23
N CYS A 11 -2.74 -15.30 -10.99
CA CYS A 11 -3.44 -14.04 -10.80
C CYS A 11 -2.90 -13.29 -9.58
N GLY A 12 -2.73 -13.96 -8.44
CA GLY A 12 -2.21 -13.37 -7.21
C GLY A 12 -0.81 -12.78 -7.38
N LEU A 13 0.10 -13.53 -8.02
CA LEU A 13 1.44 -13.04 -8.36
C LEU A 13 1.38 -11.86 -9.34
N GLY A 14 0.53 -11.94 -10.37
CA GLY A 14 0.37 -10.86 -11.35
C GLY A 14 -0.10 -9.55 -10.72
N PHE A 15 -1.13 -9.61 -9.86
CA PHE A 15 -1.61 -8.44 -9.12
C PHE A 15 -0.59 -7.95 -8.09
N GLY A 16 0.17 -8.85 -7.46
CA GLY A 16 1.24 -8.51 -6.53
C GLY A 16 2.37 -7.72 -7.21
N PHE A 17 2.85 -8.17 -8.37
CA PHE A 17 3.85 -7.45 -9.16
C PHE A 17 3.35 -6.09 -9.62
N LEU A 18 2.10 -6.01 -10.11
CA LEU A 18 1.48 -4.74 -10.52
C LEU A 18 1.42 -3.73 -9.36
N ALA A 19 1.00 -4.18 -8.18
CA ALA A 19 0.91 -3.34 -6.99
C ALA A 19 2.29 -2.86 -6.51
N SER A 20 3.28 -3.76 -6.47
CA SER A 20 4.65 -3.44 -6.05
C SER A 20 5.33 -2.47 -7.01
N ALA A 21 5.23 -2.71 -8.32
CA ALA A 21 5.79 -1.83 -9.34
C ALA A 21 5.22 -0.41 -9.24
N GLY A 22 3.90 -0.26 -9.05
CA GLY A 22 3.27 1.05 -8.89
C GLY A 22 3.84 1.87 -7.74
N VAL A 23 3.96 1.27 -6.55
CA VAL A 23 4.46 1.99 -5.36
C VAL A 23 5.96 2.30 -5.51
N PHE A 24 6.76 1.35 -6.00
CA PHE A 24 8.21 1.52 -6.12
C PHE A 24 8.58 2.55 -7.20
N THR A 25 7.90 2.54 -8.35
CA THR A 25 8.09 3.55 -9.39
C THR A 25 7.79 4.93 -8.87
N VAL A 26 6.71 5.12 -8.09
CA VAL A 26 6.39 6.44 -7.52
C VAL A 26 7.48 6.91 -6.55
N LEU A 27 8.00 6.02 -5.69
CA LEU A 27 9.06 6.36 -4.73
C LEU A 27 10.38 6.75 -5.41
N VAL A 28 10.75 6.05 -6.49
CA VAL A 28 12.01 6.28 -7.23
C VAL A 28 11.87 7.45 -8.22
N SER A 29 10.79 7.53 -8.99
CA SER A 29 10.59 8.58 -10.02
C SER A 29 10.43 9.97 -9.44
N VAL A 30 9.81 10.11 -8.26
CA VAL A 30 9.75 11.41 -7.55
C VAL A 30 11.07 11.72 -6.84
N GLY A 31 12.00 10.76 -6.79
CA GLY A 31 13.29 10.94 -6.12
C GLY A 31 13.13 11.24 -4.64
N LEU A 32 12.07 10.69 -4.01
CA LEU A 32 11.73 10.99 -2.63
C LEU A 32 12.86 10.53 -1.69
N ILE A 33 13.30 9.29 -1.87
CA ILE A 33 14.37 8.66 -1.08
C ILE A 33 15.70 9.41 -1.25
N PRO A 34 16.19 9.72 -2.47
CA PRO A 34 17.41 10.50 -2.63
C PRO A 34 17.28 11.96 -2.13
N ARG A 35 16.11 12.61 -2.21
CA ARG A 35 15.88 13.94 -1.62
C ARG A 35 16.04 13.92 -0.10
N PHE A 36 15.45 12.92 0.57
CA PHE A 36 15.60 12.75 2.02
C PHE A 36 17.05 12.43 2.41
N ALA A 37 17.72 11.55 1.65
CA ALA A 37 19.12 11.23 1.88
C ALA A 37 20.04 12.45 1.74
N GLY A 38 19.75 13.32 0.77
CA GLY A 38 20.46 14.59 0.57
C GLY A 38 20.27 15.57 1.74
N LYS A 39 19.04 15.73 2.24
CA LYS A 39 18.74 16.59 3.39
C LYS A 39 19.34 16.11 4.71
N MET A 40 19.43 14.79 4.91
CA MET A 40 20.04 14.20 6.10
C MET A 40 21.56 14.05 5.99
N HIS A 41 22.21 14.57 4.94
CA HIS A 41 23.64 14.41 4.67
C HIS A 41 24.11 12.94 4.60
N VAL A 42 23.20 12.00 4.28
CA VAL A 42 23.47 10.55 4.17
C VAL A 42 23.33 10.04 2.73
N ALA A 43 23.59 10.90 1.73
CA ALA A 43 23.51 10.55 0.32
C ALA A 43 24.38 9.34 -0.08
N LYS A 44 25.48 9.06 0.63
CA LYS A 44 26.28 7.84 0.43
C LYS A 44 25.55 6.53 0.79
N LYS A 45 24.45 6.60 1.54
CA LYS A 45 23.68 5.45 2.06
C LYS A 45 22.24 5.41 1.52
N VAL A 46 21.98 5.94 0.33
CA VAL A 46 20.65 5.89 -0.30
C VAL A 46 20.11 4.46 -0.38
N PHE A 47 20.94 3.50 -0.81
CA PHE A 47 20.55 2.08 -0.84
C PHE A 47 20.06 1.55 0.51
N ALA A 48 20.67 1.96 1.63
CA ALA A 48 20.21 1.52 2.95
C ALA A 48 18.82 2.08 3.31
N LEU A 49 18.46 3.28 2.81
CA LEU A 49 17.12 3.84 2.98
C LEU A 49 16.10 3.11 2.10
N GLU A 50 16.46 2.76 0.87
CA GLU A 50 15.62 1.97 -0.03
C GLU A 50 15.34 0.58 0.56
N GLU A 51 16.38 -0.12 1.02
CA GLU A 51 16.26 -1.42 1.68
C GLU A 51 15.42 -1.35 2.96
N ALA A 52 15.57 -0.29 3.76
CA ALA A 52 14.73 -0.09 4.95
C ALA A 52 13.24 0.05 4.59
N VAL A 53 12.92 0.74 3.49
CA VAL A 53 11.54 0.84 2.98
C VAL A 53 11.05 -0.52 2.49
N VAL A 54 11.85 -1.26 1.72
CA VAL A 54 11.51 -2.60 1.24
C VAL A 54 11.24 -3.53 2.42
N LEU A 55 12.14 -3.60 3.40
CA LEU A 55 11.95 -4.39 4.62
C LEU A 55 10.71 -3.96 5.40
N GLY A 56 10.46 -2.66 5.51
CA GLY A 56 9.25 -2.12 6.16
C GLY A 56 7.97 -2.59 5.46
N THR A 57 7.91 -2.53 4.12
CA THR A 57 6.75 -2.97 3.35
C THR A 57 6.55 -4.49 3.39
N LEU A 58 7.62 -5.28 3.37
CA LEU A 58 7.55 -6.73 3.54
C LEU A 58 7.04 -7.10 4.94
N CYS A 59 7.59 -6.48 5.98
CA CYS A 59 7.18 -6.70 7.37
C CYS A 59 5.72 -6.28 7.59
N GLY A 60 5.34 -5.07 7.16
CA GLY A 60 3.97 -4.57 7.26
C GLY A 60 2.98 -5.39 6.44
N GLY A 61 3.37 -5.81 5.23
CA GLY A 61 2.58 -6.70 4.38
C GLY A 61 2.36 -8.06 5.05
N PHE A 62 3.40 -8.64 5.63
CA PHE A 62 3.31 -9.90 6.37
C PHE A 62 2.36 -9.79 7.57
N LEU A 63 2.52 -8.76 8.40
CA LEU A 63 1.67 -8.51 9.57
C LEU A 63 0.20 -8.22 9.20
N SER A 64 -0.03 -7.53 8.08
CA SER A 64 -1.38 -7.18 7.61
C SER A 64 -2.10 -8.36 6.96
N VAL A 65 -1.44 -9.05 6.02
CA VAL A 65 -2.04 -10.15 5.24
C VAL A 65 -2.13 -11.44 6.04
N PHE A 66 -1.12 -11.76 6.86
CA PHE A 66 -1.10 -12.97 7.69
C PHE A 66 -1.48 -12.68 9.14
N SER A 67 -2.46 -11.79 9.35
CA SER A 67 -3.04 -11.48 10.67
C SER A 67 -3.37 -12.72 11.51
N GLU A 68 -3.82 -13.80 10.86
CA GLU A 68 -4.15 -15.08 11.50
C GLU A 68 -2.93 -15.85 12.04
N TYR A 69 -1.78 -15.77 11.35
CA TYR A 69 -0.50 -16.34 11.82
C TYR A 69 0.22 -15.39 12.80
N GLY A 70 -0.08 -14.09 12.73
CA GLY A 70 0.43 -13.05 13.61
C GLY A 70 -0.31 -12.93 14.95
N ASN A 71 -0.95 -13.99 15.45
CA ASN A 71 -1.74 -14.03 16.68
C ASN A 71 -0.87 -13.93 17.97
N ILE A 72 0.08 -13.00 17.96
CA ILE A 72 0.98 -12.63 19.05
C ILE A 72 0.15 -12.19 20.27
N GLY A 73 -1.00 -11.54 20.04
CA GLY A 73 -1.93 -11.18 21.11
C GLY A 73 -2.54 -12.39 21.82
N GLY A 74 -2.98 -13.40 21.09
CA GLY A 74 -3.46 -14.67 21.66
C GLY A 74 -2.36 -15.43 22.39
N PHE A 75 -1.15 -15.46 21.83
CA PHE A 75 0.01 -16.10 22.45
C PHE A 75 0.42 -15.44 23.77
N VAL A 76 0.41 -14.11 23.85
CA VAL A 76 0.75 -13.35 25.07
C VAL A 76 -0.36 -13.47 26.13
N LEU A 77 -1.63 -13.52 25.73
CA LEU A 77 -2.74 -13.77 26.65
C LEU A 77 -2.72 -15.22 27.19
N SER A 78 -2.46 -16.21 26.33
CA SER A 78 -2.39 -17.63 26.75
C SER A 78 -1.23 -17.93 27.70
N ARG A 79 -0.11 -17.21 27.60
CA ARG A 79 1.06 -17.43 28.45
C ARG A 79 1.04 -16.65 29.77
N SER A 80 0.02 -15.80 29.99
CA SER A 80 -0.22 -15.04 31.23
C SER A 80 1.04 -14.42 31.85
N LEU A 81 1.92 -13.85 31.02
CA LEU A 81 3.27 -13.40 31.42
C LEU A 81 3.27 -12.31 32.51
N PHE A 82 2.16 -11.59 32.71
CA PHE A 82 2.04 -10.46 33.65
C PHE A 82 0.86 -10.56 34.65
N GLY A 83 0.34 -11.77 34.91
CA GLY A 83 -0.76 -11.99 35.85
C GLY A 83 -2.08 -11.27 35.45
N ALA A 84 -2.90 -10.87 36.44
CA ALA A 84 -4.24 -10.30 36.23
C ALA A 84 -4.27 -8.97 35.44
N GLY A 85 -3.14 -8.28 35.29
CA GLY A 85 -3.01 -7.01 34.54
C GLY A 85 -2.59 -7.16 33.08
N THR A 86 -2.21 -8.37 32.63
CA THR A 86 -1.64 -8.62 31.28
C THR A 86 -2.54 -8.10 30.16
N ALA A 87 -3.86 -8.28 30.31
CA ALA A 87 -4.83 -7.86 29.29
C ALA A 87 -4.91 -6.32 29.14
N LEU A 88 -4.72 -5.58 30.23
CA LEU A 88 -4.85 -4.12 30.23
C LEU A 88 -3.60 -3.46 29.66
N VAL A 89 -2.42 -3.95 30.05
CA VAL A 89 -1.12 -3.54 29.49
C VAL A 89 -1.06 -3.85 28.00
N TRP A 90 -1.45 -5.06 27.59
CA TRP A 90 -1.43 -5.45 26.18
C TRP A 90 -2.37 -4.62 25.31
N LYS A 91 -3.59 -4.30 25.80
CA LYS A 91 -4.51 -3.39 25.10
C LYS A 91 -3.98 -1.96 24.99
N TRP A 92 -3.21 -1.48 25.96
CA TRP A 92 -2.60 -0.16 25.90
C TRP A 92 -1.44 -0.12 24.91
N VAL A 93 -0.54 -1.10 24.99
CA VAL A 93 0.58 -1.26 24.04
C VAL A 93 0.05 -1.41 22.62
N GLY A 94 -0.96 -2.27 22.40
CA GLY A 94 -1.59 -2.44 21.10
C GLY A 94 -2.18 -1.14 20.55
N ARG A 95 -2.86 -0.34 21.38
CA ARG A 95 -3.38 0.97 20.98
C ARG A 95 -2.28 1.95 20.61
N MET A 96 -1.17 1.99 21.36
CA MET A 96 -0.04 2.86 21.05
C MET A 96 0.64 2.45 19.72
N VAL A 97 0.81 1.15 19.48
CA VAL A 97 1.36 0.63 18.22
C VAL A 97 0.44 0.96 17.05
N LEU A 98 -0.89 0.80 17.21
CA LEU A 98 -1.86 1.18 16.19
C LEU A 98 -1.86 2.68 15.92
N ALA A 99 -1.76 3.51 16.96
CA ALA A 99 -1.70 4.96 16.81
C ALA A 99 -0.43 5.41 16.07
N ALA A 100 0.74 4.86 16.46
CA ALA A 100 1.99 5.13 15.76
C ALA A 100 1.95 4.64 14.31
N GLY A 101 1.47 3.41 14.08
CA GLY A 101 1.29 2.84 12.75
C GLY A 101 0.36 3.69 11.88
N GLY A 102 -0.76 4.15 12.43
CA GLY A 102 -1.69 5.05 11.75
C GLY A 102 -1.06 6.39 11.38
N PHE A 103 -0.26 6.97 12.26
CA PHE A 103 0.48 8.20 11.99
C PHE A 103 1.49 8.03 10.83
N PHE A 104 2.31 6.98 10.87
CA PHE A 104 3.26 6.68 9.79
C PHE A 104 2.56 6.36 8.47
N ALA A 105 1.47 5.59 8.51
CA ALA A 105 0.66 5.31 7.34
C ALA A 105 0.08 6.61 6.74
N GLY A 106 -0.39 7.54 7.58
CA GLY A 106 -0.86 8.86 7.14
C GLY A 106 0.22 9.67 6.44
N MET A 107 1.43 9.74 7.02
CA MET A 107 2.57 10.41 6.39
C MET A 107 2.93 9.78 5.03
N PHE A 108 2.95 8.44 4.97
CA PHE A 108 3.25 7.71 3.75
C PHE A 108 2.20 7.95 2.66
N VAL A 109 0.90 7.88 2.98
CA VAL A 109 -0.19 8.15 2.03
C VAL A 109 -0.17 9.60 1.58
N GLY A 110 0.08 10.57 2.48
CA GLY A 110 0.22 11.98 2.12
C GLY A 110 1.38 12.23 1.15
N CYS A 111 2.50 11.54 1.36
CA CYS A 111 3.65 11.55 0.47
C CYS A 111 3.32 10.96 -0.91
N LEU A 112 2.63 9.82 -0.96
CA LEU A 112 2.15 9.23 -2.20
C LEU A 112 1.19 10.16 -2.95
N ALA A 113 0.30 10.86 -2.24
CA ALA A 113 -0.64 11.80 -2.86
C ALA A 113 0.10 12.98 -3.52
N LEU A 114 1.10 13.56 -2.85
CA LEU A 114 1.95 14.61 -3.41
C LEU A 114 2.71 14.11 -4.65
N ALA A 115 3.27 12.91 -4.56
CA ALA A 115 4.01 12.29 -5.64
C ALA A 115 3.14 12.06 -6.90
N ILE A 116 1.89 11.61 -6.69
CA ILE A 116 0.92 11.46 -7.78
C ILE A 116 0.56 12.83 -8.36
N ALA A 117 0.37 13.86 -7.54
CA ALA A 117 0.05 15.21 -8.03
C ALA A 117 1.16 15.75 -8.96
N GLU A 118 2.43 15.62 -8.56
CA GLU A 118 3.58 16.03 -9.38
C GLU A 118 3.65 15.26 -10.71
N MET A 119 3.33 13.96 -10.69
CA MET A 119 3.29 13.14 -11.91
C MET A 119 2.08 13.46 -12.79
N LEU A 120 0.92 13.77 -12.23
CA LEU A 120 -0.29 14.14 -12.98
C LEU A 120 -0.09 15.43 -13.78
N ASP A 121 0.65 16.40 -13.24
CA ASP A 121 0.98 17.65 -13.95
C ASP A 121 1.86 17.42 -15.19
N SER A 122 2.61 16.32 -15.22
CA SER A 122 3.41 15.94 -16.39
C SER A 122 2.57 15.35 -17.55
N ILE A 123 1.37 14.81 -17.26
CA ILE A 123 0.52 14.16 -18.27
C ILE A 123 0.04 15.14 -19.34
N PRO A 124 -0.49 16.35 -19.02
CA PRO A 124 -0.84 17.35 -20.01
C PRO A 124 0.35 17.78 -20.89
N ILE A 125 1.55 17.86 -20.32
CA ILE A 125 2.78 18.21 -21.04
C ILE A 125 3.10 17.11 -22.07
N PHE A 126 3.08 15.86 -21.64
CA PHE A 126 3.27 14.70 -22.52
C PHE A 126 2.21 14.64 -23.63
N SER A 127 0.95 14.86 -23.28
CA SER A 127 -0.18 14.91 -24.22
C SER A 127 -0.01 15.98 -25.30
N ARG A 128 0.54 17.16 -24.95
CA ARG A 128 0.88 18.20 -25.93
C ARG A 128 2.06 17.80 -26.82
N ARG A 129 3.07 17.11 -26.30
CA ARG A 129 4.25 16.68 -27.09
C ARG A 129 3.90 15.62 -28.14
N ILE A 130 2.98 14.73 -27.85
CA ILE A 130 2.55 13.66 -28.79
C ILE A 130 1.49 14.17 -29.79
N GLY A 131 1.06 15.43 -29.68
CA GLY A 131 0.00 15.99 -30.52
C GLY A 131 -1.40 15.48 -30.16
N PHE A 132 -1.55 14.76 -29.05
CA PHE A 132 -2.80 14.16 -28.58
C PHE A 132 -3.65 15.20 -27.84
N ARG A 133 -4.03 16.29 -28.51
CA ARG A 133 -4.66 17.46 -27.86
C ARG A 133 -6.13 17.25 -27.46
N HIS A 134 -6.87 16.39 -28.15
CA HIS A 134 -8.33 16.23 -27.91
C HIS A 134 -8.72 14.92 -27.19
N GLY A 135 -7.80 13.97 -27.03
CA GLY A 135 -8.11 12.65 -26.44
C GLY A 135 -7.88 12.52 -24.93
N LEU A 136 -7.18 13.48 -24.30
CA LEU A 136 -6.81 13.37 -22.88
C LEU A 136 -8.01 13.33 -21.94
N GLY A 137 -9.00 14.20 -22.17
CA GLY A 137 -10.22 14.23 -21.37
C GLY A 137 -11.00 12.91 -21.45
N ILE A 138 -11.03 12.29 -22.64
CA ILE A 138 -11.68 11.00 -22.86
C ILE A 138 -10.91 9.89 -22.14
N ALA A 139 -9.57 9.91 -22.16
CA ALA A 139 -8.75 8.93 -21.46
C ALA A 139 -8.94 9.01 -19.93
N ILE A 140 -8.96 10.23 -19.37
CA ILE A 140 -9.21 10.45 -17.94
C ILE A 140 -10.64 10.03 -17.57
N ALA A 141 -11.64 10.39 -18.38
CA ALA A 141 -13.02 9.99 -18.18
C ALA A 141 -13.19 8.46 -18.26
N ALA A 142 -12.54 7.79 -19.21
CA ALA A 142 -12.56 6.33 -19.32
C ALA A 142 -11.94 5.65 -18.09
N ALA A 143 -10.81 6.17 -17.58
CA ALA A 143 -10.19 5.67 -16.36
C ALA A 143 -11.08 5.90 -15.12
N ALA A 144 -11.74 7.05 -15.03
CA ALA A 144 -12.69 7.36 -13.97
C ALA A 144 -13.92 6.43 -14.03
N CYS A 145 -14.53 6.28 -15.20
CA CYS A 145 -15.64 5.37 -15.45
C CYS A 145 -15.25 3.92 -15.13
N GLY A 146 -14.05 3.48 -15.49
CA GLY A 146 -13.52 2.15 -15.14
C GLY A 146 -13.45 1.92 -13.63
N LYS A 147 -12.94 2.90 -12.87
CA LYS A 147 -12.94 2.81 -11.39
C LYS A 147 -14.35 2.79 -10.80
N VAL A 148 -15.27 3.62 -11.32
CA VAL A 148 -16.66 3.67 -10.86
C VAL A 148 -17.39 2.36 -11.17
N ALA A 149 -17.27 1.84 -12.39
CA ALA A 149 -17.85 0.56 -12.77
C ALA A 149 -17.26 -0.58 -11.93
N GLY A 150 -15.94 -0.58 -11.71
CA GLY A 150 -15.27 -1.56 -10.86
C GLY A 150 -15.74 -1.54 -9.41
N SER A 151 -15.91 -0.36 -8.81
CA SER A 151 -16.41 -0.24 -7.44
C SER A 151 -17.87 -0.64 -7.31
N LEU A 152 -18.71 -0.28 -8.28
CA LEU A 152 -20.11 -0.71 -8.36
C LEU A 152 -20.23 -2.23 -8.48
N LEU A 153 -19.44 -2.86 -9.36
CA LEU A 153 -19.42 -4.32 -9.51
C LEU A 153 -18.94 -5.01 -8.23
N TYR A 154 -17.91 -4.47 -7.57
CA TYR A 154 -17.42 -5.00 -6.30
C TYR A 154 -18.51 -4.99 -5.23
N PHE A 155 -19.21 -3.86 -5.06
CA PHE A 155 -20.31 -3.74 -4.11
C PHE A 155 -21.52 -4.59 -4.49
N ALA A 156 -21.93 -4.59 -5.76
CA ALA A 156 -23.04 -5.41 -6.24
C ALA A 156 -22.78 -6.90 -6.01
N LYS A 157 -21.55 -7.37 -6.28
CA LYS A 157 -21.15 -8.75 -6.02
C LYS A 157 -21.05 -9.05 -4.52
N GLY A 158 -20.59 -8.10 -3.72
CA GLY A 158 -20.57 -8.19 -2.26
C GLY A 158 -21.98 -8.35 -1.67
N ILE A 159 -22.96 -7.60 -2.17
CA ILE A 159 -24.37 -7.73 -1.78
C ILE A 159 -24.92 -9.10 -2.20
N TYR A 160 -24.63 -9.53 -3.44
CA TYR A 160 -25.13 -10.81 -3.98
C TYR A 160 -24.55 -12.05 -3.26
N MET A 161 -23.29 -11.98 -2.77
CA MET A 161 -22.67 -13.07 -2.00
C MET A 161 -23.01 -13.05 -0.51
N SER A 162 -23.35 -11.89 0.08
CA SER A 162 -23.74 -11.79 1.49
C SER A 162 -25.19 -12.21 1.78
N GLY A 163 -26.01 -12.46 0.75
CA GLY A 163 -27.33 -13.06 0.92
C GLY A 163 -28.32 -12.21 1.74
N MET A 164 -28.29 -10.89 1.59
CA MET A 164 -29.43 -10.03 1.94
C MET A 164 -30.31 -9.82 0.72
#